data_AF-A0A2X2E733-F1
#
_entry.id   AF-A0A2X2E733-F1
#
_cell.length_a   1.000
_cell.length_b   1.000
_cell.length_c   1.000
_cell.angle_alpha   90.00
_cell.angle_beta   90.00
_cell.angle_gamma   90.00
#
_symmetry.space_group_name_H-M   'P 1'
#
loop_
_entity.id
_entity.type
_entity.pdbx_description
1 polymer ?
#
loop_
_entity_poly.entity_id
_entity_poly.type
_entity_poly.pdbx_seq_one_letter_code
_entity_poly.pdbx_strand_id
1 'polypeptide(L)'
;MTIPVIANGEIWCREDAISCLKITGCDAIMIGRGAMHTPNLSNVIKGIEEKMPWSQVIQLLKRYIRLEKQGDTTYYHASRIKQWLGYLRKEYQDADALFSQIRTLKTSPEIAKIIEAL
;
A
#
# COMPACT_ATOMS: atom_id res chain seq x y z
N MET A 1 -1.40 -29.34 24.04
CA MET A 1 -0.67 -28.08 23.77
C MET A 1 -1.33 -27.44 22.56
N THR A 2 -1.81 -26.21 22.70
CA THR A 2 -2.42 -25.43 21.60
C THR A 2 -1.42 -24.38 21.14
N ILE A 3 -1.06 -24.41 19.86
CA ILE A 3 -0.18 -23.40 19.25
C ILE A 3 -1.09 -22.39 18.53
N PRO A 4 -0.93 -21.07 18.75
CA PRO A 4 -1.67 -20.07 18.00
C PRO A 4 -1.40 -20.17 16.49
N VAL A 5 -2.47 -20.14 15.70
CA VAL A 5 -2.40 -20.16 14.23
C VAL A 5 -2.88 -18.81 13.69
N ILE A 6 -2.17 -18.29 12.69
CA ILE A 6 -2.50 -17.05 12.00
C ILE A 6 -2.86 -17.40 10.56
N ALA A 7 -4.10 -17.11 10.15
CA ALA A 7 -4.52 -17.31 8.77
C ALA A 7 -3.95 -16.21 7.85
N ASN A 8 -3.55 -16.57 6.63
CA ASN A 8 -2.94 -15.64 5.68
C ASN A 8 -3.35 -16.01 4.24
N GLY A 9 -3.47 -14.98 3.40
CA GLY A 9 -3.76 -15.13 1.97
C GLY A 9 -5.11 -14.52 1.60
N GLU A 10 -5.14 -13.83 0.46
CA GLU A 10 -6.37 -13.30 -0.17
C GLU A 10 -7.30 -12.46 0.73
N ILE A 11 -6.71 -11.67 1.63
CA ILE A 11 -7.45 -10.68 2.43
C ILE A 11 -7.25 -9.31 1.81
N TRP A 12 -8.26 -8.83 1.09
CA TRP A 12 -8.25 -7.57 0.33
C TRP A 12 -9.18 -6.52 0.94
N CYS A 13 -10.28 -6.96 1.57
CA CYS A 13 -11.23 -6.10 2.26
C CYS A 13 -11.67 -6.67 3.63
N ARG A 14 -12.58 -5.98 4.30
CA ARG A 14 -13.12 -6.38 5.61
C ARG A 14 -13.89 -7.69 5.52
N GLU A 15 -14.65 -7.88 4.43
CA GLU A 15 -15.48 -9.05 4.19
C GLU A 15 -14.61 -10.31 4.04
N ASP A 16 -13.48 -10.22 3.34
CA ASP A 16 -12.50 -11.31 3.24
C ASP A 16 -11.95 -11.70 4.61
N ALA A 17 -11.61 -10.72 5.45
CA ALA A 17 -11.11 -10.96 6.79
C ALA A 17 -12.15 -11.67 7.68
N ILE A 18 -13.41 -11.19 7.66
CA ILE A 18 -14.52 -11.81 8.40
C ILE A 18 -14.75 -13.24 7.92
N SER A 19 -14.77 -13.46 6.60
CA SER A 19 -14.93 -14.79 6.00
C SER A 19 -13.78 -15.72 6.38
N CYS A 20 -12.54 -15.25 6.28
CA CYS A 20 -11.34 -16.00 6.63
C CYS A 20 -11.36 -16.46 8.09
N LEU A 21 -11.65 -15.55 9.03
CA LEU A 21 -11.77 -15.88 10.45
C LEU A 21 -12.89 -16.90 10.69
N LYS A 22 -14.06 -16.71 10.06
CA LYS A 22 -15.20 -17.61 10.20
C LYS A 22 -14.90 -19.03 9.69
N ILE A 23 -14.24 -19.16 8.54
CA ILE A 23 -13.95 -20.46 7.91
C ILE A 23 -12.82 -21.18 8.64
N THR A 24 -11.76 -20.47 8.99
CA THR A 24 -10.55 -21.07 9.58
C THR A 24 -10.68 -21.31 11.08
N GLY A 25 -11.56 -20.58 11.76
CA GLY A 25 -11.62 -20.56 13.23
C GLY A 25 -10.39 -19.96 13.89
N CYS A 26 -9.51 -19.30 13.13
CA CYS A 26 -8.35 -18.60 13.70
C CYS A 26 -8.79 -17.32 14.41
N ASP A 27 -8.07 -16.93 15.45
CA ASP A 27 -8.29 -15.68 16.17
C ASP A 27 -7.54 -14.49 15.55
N ALA A 28 -6.62 -14.76 14.62
CA ALA A 28 -5.75 -13.76 14.00
C ALA A 28 -5.52 -14.03 12.51
N ILE A 29 -5.30 -12.94 11.78
CA ILE A 29 -4.95 -12.94 10.36
C ILE A 29 -3.71 -12.10 10.08
N MET A 30 -2.99 -12.44 9.02
CA MET A 30 -1.89 -11.66 8.46
C MET A 30 -2.30 -11.10 7.10
N ILE A 31 -2.04 -9.81 6.86
CA ILE A 31 -2.25 -9.15 5.58
C ILE A 31 -0.91 -8.84 4.91
N GLY A 32 -0.81 -9.15 3.61
CA GLY A 32 0.37 -8.88 2.80
C GLY A 32 0.06 -7.88 1.69
N ARG A 33 -0.21 -8.38 0.48
CA ARG A 33 -0.50 -7.56 -0.71
C ARG A 33 -1.68 -6.60 -0.50
N GLY A 34 -2.71 -7.00 0.24
CA GLY A 34 -3.84 -6.13 0.57
C GLY A 34 -3.42 -4.83 1.27
N ALA A 35 -2.41 -4.86 2.14
CA ALA A 35 -1.90 -3.65 2.79
C ALA A 35 -1.16 -2.70 1.82
N MET A 36 -0.63 -3.21 0.70
CA MET A 36 -0.03 -2.39 -0.35
C MET A 36 -1.09 -1.77 -1.27
N HIS A 37 -2.21 -2.49 -1.46
CA HIS A 37 -3.35 -2.05 -2.25
C HIS A 37 -4.14 -0.95 -1.52
N THR A 38 -4.42 -1.15 -0.23
CA THR A 38 -5.12 -0.20 0.64
C THR A 38 -4.24 0.09 1.86
N PRO A 39 -3.57 1.26 1.92
CA PRO A 39 -2.55 1.51 2.96
C PRO A 39 -3.04 1.41 4.41
N ASN A 40 -4.32 1.69 4.67
CA ASN A 40 -4.93 1.55 6.00
C ASN A 40 -5.81 0.28 6.15
N LEU A 41 -5.57 -0.78 5.36
CA LEU A 41 -6.43 -1.97 5.35
C LEU A 41 -6.64 -2.59 6.74
N SER A 42 -5.65 -2.51 7.64
CA SER A 42 -5.80 -3.00 9.02
C SER A 42 -6.90 -2.26 9.80
N ASN A 43 -7.04 -0.94 9.62
CA ASN A 43 -8.10 -0.15 10.25
C ASN A 43 -9.45 -0.42 9.59
N VAL A 44 -9.48 -0.60 8.26
CA VAL A 44 -10.67 -0.99 7.51
C VAL A 44 -11.22 -2.32 8.00
N ILE A 45 -10.36 -3.34 8.11
CA ILE A 45 -10.74 -4.67 8.61
C ILE A 45 -11.29 -4.58 10.03
N LYS A 46 -10.68 -3.77 10.90
CA LYS A 46 -11.13 -3.57 12.28
C LYS A 46 -12.39 -2.70 12.39
N GLY A 47 -12.86 -2.10 11.30
CA GLY A 47 -14.00 -1.18 11.30
C GLY A 47 -13.73 0.13 12.06
N ILE A 48 -12.46 0.54 12.16
CA ILE A 48 -12.04 1.77 12.83
C ILE A 48 -12.11 2.96 11.85
N GLU A 49 -11.72 2.72 10.60
CA GLU A 49 -11.69 3.74 9.55
C GLU A 49 -12.26 3.16 8.26
N GLU A 50 -12.79 4.04 7.41
CA GLU A 50 -13.05 3.73 6.02
C GLU A 50 -11.74 3.61 5.22
N LYS A 51 -11.84 3.09 3.99
CA LYS A 51 -10.70 3.03 3.07
C LYS A 51 -10.05 4.41 2.91
N MET A 52 -8.73 4.45 3.06
CA MET A 52 -7.95 5.70 2.97
C MET A 52 -8.29 6.47 1.69
N PRO A 53 -8.71 7.73 1.76
CA PRO A 53 -8.96 8.51 0.56
C PRO A 53 -7.66 8.80 -0.18
N TRP A 54 -7.74 8.95 -1.52
CA TRP A 54 -6.57 9.17 -2.37
C TRP A 54 -5.70 10.36 -1.91
N SER A 55 -6.32 11.44 -1.42
CA SER A 55 -5.60 12.60 -0.89
C SER A 55 -4.63 12.24 0.25
N GLN A 56 -4.98 11.30 1.12
CA GLN A 56 -4.11 10.81 2.19
C GLN A 56 -3.04 9.84 1.65
N VAL A 57 -3.35 9.05 0.63
CA VAL A 57 -2.35 8.22 -0.07
C VAL A 57 -1.25 9.11 -0.67
N ILE A 58 -1.61 10.24 -1.28
CA ILE A 58 -0.63 11.23 -1.77
C ILE A 58 0.25 11.76 -0.64
N GLN A 59 -0.31 12.06 0.54
CA GLN A 59 0.50 12.49 1.69
C GLN A 59 1.48 11.39 2.14
N LEU A 60 1.08 10.12 2.09
CA LEU A 60 1.99 9.01 2.37
C LEU A 60 3.12 8.91 1.33
N LEU A 61 2.82 9.05 0.03
CA LEU A 61 3.83 9.04 -1.02
C LEU A 61 4.82 10.21 -0.86
N LYS A 62 4.33 11.42 -0.56
CA LYS A 62 5.15 12.61 -0.26
C LYS A 62 6.04 12.40 0.95
N ARG A 63 5.52 11.77 2.00
CA ARG A 63 6.34 11.41 3.17
C ARG A 63 7.40 10.38 2.79
N TYR A 64 7.04 9.37 2.02
CA TYR A 64 7.94 8.27 1.67
C TYR A 64 9.14 8.73 0.84
N ILE A 65 8.96 9.63 -0.14
CA ILE A 65 10.08 10.16 -0.94
C ILE A 65 11.09 11.00 -0.13
N ARG A 66 10.65 11.54 1.01
CA ARG A 66 11.50 12.34 1.93
C ARG A 66 12.26 11.47 2.92
N LEU A 67 11.92 10.19 3.04
CA LEU A 67 12.66 9.29 3.92
C LEU A 67 14.02 9.00 3.29
N GLU A 68 15.06 9.33 4.05
CA GLU A 68 16.42 8.94 3.71
C GLU A 68 16.54 7.43 3.70
N LYS A 69 17.26 6.92 2.71
CA LYS A 69 17.69 5.54 2.70
C LYS A 69 19.21 5.50 2.81
N GLN A 70 19.71 4.82 3.81
CA GLN A 70 21.15 4.58 3.94
C GLN A 70 21.63 3.71 2.78
N GLY A 71 22.75 4.12 2.16
CA GLY A 71 23.31 3.44 0.98
C GLY A 71 22.46 3.60 -0.28
N ASP A 72 21.66 4.67 -0.38
CA ASP A 72 20.77 4.82 -1.51
C ASP A 72 21.48 5.15 -2.81
N THR A 73 21.10 4.43 -3.87
CA THR A 73 21.41 4.84 -5.24
C THR A 73 20.32 5.81 -5.69
N THR A 74 20.61 6.70 -6.64
CA THR A 74 19.68 7.72 -7.19
C THR A 74 18.37 7.16 -7.78
N TYR A 75 18.09 5.86 -7.65
CA TYR A 75 17.01 5.11 -8.32
C TYR A 75 16.04 4.38 -7.37
N TYR A 76 16.30 4.31 -6.06
CA TYR A 76 15.46 3.48 -5.17
C TYR A 76 14.03 3.99 -5.06
N HIS A 77 13.85 5.26 -4.71
CA HIS A 77 12.50 5.84 -4.59
C HIS A 77 11.79 5.79 -5.94
N ALA A 78 12.51 6.01 -7.04
CA ALA A 78 11.97 5.82 -8.38
C ALA A 78 11.41 4.41 -8.60
N SER A 79 12.12 3.38 -8.17
CA SER A 79 11.69 1.99 -8.32
C SER A 79 10.54 1.63 -7.36
N ARG A 80 10.64 2.04 -6.10
CA ARG A 80 9.66 1.68 -5.05
C ARG A 80 8.33 2.41 -5.19
N ILE A 81 8.34 3.68 -5.59
CA ILE A 81 7.11 4.41 -5.89
C ILE A 81 6.39 3.76 -7.06
N LYS A 82 7.08 3.45 -8.17
CA LYS A 82 6.46 2.78 -9.31
C LYS A 82 5.90 1.42 -8.92
N GLN A 83 6.64 0.66 -8.12
CA GLN A 83 6.17 -0.61 -7.58
C GLN A 83 4.91 -0.44 -6.74
N TRP A 84 4.88 0.54 -5.82
CA TRP A 84 3.74 0.77 -4.94
C TRP A 84 2.51 1.27 -5.71
N LEU A 85 2.68 2.19 -6.66
CA LEU A 85 1.62 2.57 -7.60
C LEU A 85 1.11 1.37 -8.41
N GLY A 86 1.99 0.41 -8.73
CA GLY A 86 1.60 -0.88 -9.29
C GLY A 86 0.54 -1.61 -8.47
N TYR A 87 0.67 -1.60 -7.14
CA TYR A 87 -0.32 -2.16 -6.21
C TYR A 87 -1.55 -1.26 -6.06
N LEU A 88 -1.36 0.04 -5.85
CA LEU A 88 -2.44 1.00 -5.58
C LEU A 88 -3.46 1.09 -6.72
N ARG A 89 -3.04 0.88 -7.98
CA ARG A 89 -3.95 0.89 -9.16
C ARG A 89 -5.09 -0.12 -9.10
N LYS A 90 -4.98 -1.15 -8.26
CA LYS A 90 -6.09 -2.09 -8.03
C LYS A 90 -7.25 -1.46 -7.26
N GLU A 91 -6.96 -0.44 -6.45
CA GLU A 91 -7.89 0.17 -5.51
C GLU A 91 -8.16 1.65 -5.78
N TYR A 92 -7.27 2.34 -6.49
CA TYR A 92 -7.33 3.79 -6.73
C TYR A 92 -7.17 4.08 -8.22
N GLN A 93 -8.23 4.58 -8.86
CA GLN A 93 -8.20 4.97 -10.28
C GLN A 93 -7.20 6.12 -10.52
N ASP A 94 -7.05 7.05 -9.57
CA ASP A 94 -6.09 8.14 -9.64
C ASP A 94 -4.62 7.66 -9.70
N ALA A 95 -4.34 6.46 -9.19
CA ALA A 95 -3.00 5.89 -9.24
C ALA A 95 -2.57 5.54 -10.68
N ASP A 96 -3.50 5.26 -11.60
CA ASP A 96 -3.19 5.03 -13.01
C ASP A 96 -2.70 6.31 -13.70
N ALA A 97 -3.36 7.43 -13.40
CA ALA A 97 -2.98 8.74 -13.92
C ALA A 97 -1.58 9.12 -13.44
N LEU A 98 -1.32 8.99 -12.13
CA LEU A 98 0.00 9.27 -11.56
C LEU A 98 1.08 8.32 -12.10
N PHE A 99 0.79 7.01 -12.17
CA PHE A 99 1.74 6.04 -12.70
C PHE A 99 2.11 6.35 -14.15
N SER A 100 1.14 6.75 -14.97
CA SER A 100 1.37 7.12 -16.37
C SER A 100 2.29 8.32 -16.53
N GLN A 101 2.21 9.30 -15.63
CA GLN A 101 3.10 10.48 -15.61
C GLN A 101 4.55 10.11 -15.24
N ILE A 102 4.75 9.19 -14.30
CA ILE A 102 6.09 8.91 -13.77
C ILE A 102 6.78 7.69 -14.37
N ARG A 103 6.08 6.83 -15.13
CA ARG A 103 6.63 5.53 -15.58
C ARG A 103 7.95 5.64 -16.36
N THR A 104 8.12 6.72 -17.13
CA THR A 104 9.31 6.97 -17.96
C THR A 104 10.45 7.66 -17.22
N LEU A 105 10.17 8.31 -16.08
CA LEU A 105 11.16 9.00 -15.25
C LEU A 105 12.10 7.99 -14.61
N LYS A 106 13.41 8.26 -14.56
CA LYS A 106 14.38 7.24 -14.13
C LYS A 106 14.85 7.48 -12.70
N THR A 107 14.95 8.74 -12.30
CA THR A 107 15.66 9.11 -11.07
C THR A 107 14.70 9.51 -9.95
N SER A 108 15.16 9.32 -8.71
CA SER A 108 14.42 9.73 -7.52
C SER A 108 14.07 11.23 -7.51
N PRO A 109 14.96 12.18 -7.89
CA PRO A 109 14.63 13.61 -7.94
C PRO A 109 13.53 13.96 -8.96
N GLU A 110 13.53 13.33 -10.15
CA GLU A 110 12.48 13.56 -11.15
C GLU A 110 11.10 13.14 -10.62
N ILE A 111 11.03 11.98 -9.97
CA ILE A 111 9.78 11.45 -9.40
C ILE A 111 9.33 12.26 -8.18
N ALA A 112 10.27 12.65 -7.33
CA ALA A 112 10.00 13.50 -6.17
C ALA A 112 9.35 14.83 -6.61
N LYS A 113 9.89 15.48 -7.66
CA LYS A 113 9.32 16.74 -8.19
C LYS A 113 7.85 16.61 -8.59
N ILE A 114 7.47 15.50 -9.23
CA ILE A 114 6.06 15.27 -9.62
C ILE A 114 5.19 15.03 -8.39
N ILE A 115 5.61 14.15 -7.48
CA ILE A 115 4.82 13.81 -6.29
C ILE A 115 4.65 15.00 -5.35
N GLU A 116 5.67 15.85 -5.19
CA GLU A 116 5.59 17.03 -4.32
C GLU A 116 4.65 18.11 -4.85
N ALA A 117 4.44 18.17 -6.17
CA ALA A 117 3.56 19.14 -6.84
C ALA A 117 2.06 18.77 -6.80
N LEU A 118 1.71 17.54 -6.40
CA LEU A 118 0.31 17.08 -6.22
C LEU A 118 -0.31 17.59 -4.92
#